data_AF-A0A3N4RQ38-F1
#
_entry.id   AF-A0A3N4RQ38-F1
#
_cell.length_a   1.000
_cell.length_b   1.000
_cell.length_c   1.000
_cell.angle_alpha   90.00
_cell.angle_beta   90.00
_cell.angle_gamma   90.00
#
_symmetry.space_group_name_H-M   'P 1'
#
loop_
_entity.id
_entity.type
_entity.pdbx_description
1 polymer ?
#
loop_
_entity_poly.entity_id
_entity_poly.type
_entity_poly.pdbx_seq_one_letter_code
_entity_poly.pdbx_strand_id
1 'polypeptide(L)'
;MTVWTRPATWWRCAIVLSAFLGIFLSNSSLVYFTIQSNVIVLGYFLAALYWTARRDTTDAPAPRLRGAAVLYITITGIVAHVLLNHGENPLPGLVSGPDRLQHWSSFFLHYTTPVLVLAEWLLCSPRNASRWRDLPLWLSYPLGYAVLTETRAILFPDFPVRYPYFFLDPTEKGYAWVGLQMIQLVAEFAVLGALVIGLDRLGTKLRRAPAAETAEV
;
A
#
# COMPACT_ATOMS: atom_id res chain seq x y z
N MET A 1 14.47 -28.12 7.56
CA MET A 1 13.20 -27.44 7.91
C MET A 1 12.57 -26.94 6.62
N THR A 2 11.30 -27.24 6.36
CA THR A 2 10.61 -26.81 5.13
C THR A 2 10.28 -25.32 5.18
N VAL A 3 10.24 -24.62 4.04
CA VAL A 3 9.90 -23.18 4.00
C VAL A 3 8.55 -22.83 4.64
N TRP A 4 7.64 -23.79 4.75
CA TRP A 4 6.33 -23.68 5.40
C TRP A 4 6.38 -23.59 6.93
N THR A 5 7.51 -23.94 7.55
CA THR A 5 7.73 -23.74 8.98
C THR A 5 8.21 -22.33 9.33
N ARG A 6 8.55 -21.51 8.32
CA ARG A 6 9.08 -20.17 8.54
C ARG A 6 7.95 -19.16 8.81
N PRO A 7 8.06 -18.33 9.88
CA PRO A 7 7.04 -17.33 10.21
C PRO A 7 6.70 -16.36 9.08
N ALA A 8 7.70 -15.98 8.27
CA ALA A 8 7.51 -15.09 7.13
C ALA A 8 6.48 -15.63 6.10
N THR A 9 6.43 -16.95 5.90
CA THR A 9 5.48 -17.57 4.96
C THR A 9 4.04 -17.39 5.47
N TRP A 10 3.80 -17.67 6.76
CA TRP A 10 2.48 -17.48 7.38
C TRP A 10 2.05 -16.02 7.44
N TRP A 11 3.00 -15.10 7.65
CA TRP A 11 2.74 -13.67 7.60
C TRP A 11 2.25 -13.23 6.22
N ARG A 12 2.84 -13.76 5.14
CA ARG A 12 2.38 -13.51 3.77
C ARG A 12 1.01 -14.11 3.50
N CYS A 13 0.71 -15.29 4.05
CA CYS A 13 -0.65 -15.86 4.00
C CYS A 13 -1.67 -14.94 4.69
N ALA A 14 -1.33 -14.35 5.84
CA ALA A 14 -2.19 -13.40 6.53
C ALA A 14 -2.44 -12.12 5.71
N ILE A 15 -1.42 -11.60 5.02
CA ILE A 15 -1.59 -10.47 4.08
C ILE A 15 -2.54 -10.83 2.95
N VAL A 16 -2.34 -11.99 2.31
CA VAL A 16 -3.20 -12.47 1.21
C VAL A 16 -4.64 -12.60 1.68
N LEU A 17 -4.85 -13.21 2.86
CA LEU A 17 -6.18 -13.37 3.44
C LEU A 17 -6.83 -12.02 3.74
N SER A 18 -6.11 -11.09 4.37
CA SER A 18 -6.62 -9.75 4.69
C SER A 18 -6.99 -8.97 3.42
N ALA A 19 -6.09 -8.93 2.43
CA ALA A 19 -6.35 -8.23 1.17
C ALA A 19 -7.52 -8.87 0.40
N PHE A 20 -7.57 -10.21 0.34
CA PHE A 20 -8.66 -10.94 -0.29
C PHE A 20 -9.99 -10.66 0.40
N LEU A 21 -10.08 -10.78 1.73
CA LEU A 21 -11.31 -10.50 2.48
C LEU A 21 -11.75 -9.04 2.30
N GLY A 22 -10.81 -8.09 2.35
CA GLY A 22 -11.09 -6.69 2.10
C GLY A 22 -11.74 -6.45 0.75
N ILE A 23 -11.20 -7.04 -0.32
CA ILE A 23 -11.73 -6.92 -1.69
C ILE A 23 -13.04 -7.69 -1.84
N PHE A 24 -13.10 -8.93 -1.37
CA PHE A 24 -14.24 -9.84 -1.54
C PHE A 24 -15.50 -9.33 -0.83
N LEU A 25 -15.34 -8.70 0.33
CA LEU A 25 -16.45 -8.11 1.09
C LEU A 25 -16.83 -6.70 0.59
N SER A 26 -16.06 -6.12 -0.34
CA SER A 26 -16.27 -4.75 -0.81
C SER A 26 -17.30 -4.69 -1.94
N ASN A 27 -18.16 -3.68 -1.89
CA ASN A 27 -18.99 -3.28 -3.04
C ASN A 27 -18.32 -2.19 -3.92
N SER A 28 -17.07 -1.82 -3.62
CA SER A 28 -16.34 -0.78 -4.36
C SER A 28 -15.72 -1.31 -5.65
N SER A 29 -15.66 -0.47 -6.68
CA SER A 29 -15.09 -0.82 -7.98
C SER A 29 -13.59 -0.47 -8.09
N LEU A 30 -12.96 -0.91 -9.19
CA LEU A 30 -11.58 -0.55 -9.54
C LEU A 30 -11.36 0.93 -9.82
N VAL A 31 -12.41 1.77 -9.80
CA VAL A 31 -12.28 3.23 -9.92
C VAL A 31 -11.53 3.83 -8.73
N TYR A 32 -11.58 3.18 -7.56
CA TYR A 32 -10.90 3.65 -6.36
C TYR A 32 -9.46 3.15 -6.30
N PHE A 33 -8.52 4.05 -5.99
CA PHE A 33 -7.11 3.70 -5.77
C PHE A 33 -6.94 2.68 -4.63
N THR A 34 -7.82 2.72 -3.63
CA THR A 34 -7.88 1.72 -2.54
C THR A 34 -7.98 0.29 -3.08
N ILE A 35 -8.90 0.05 -4.03
CA ILE A 35 -9.10 -1.30 -4.58
C ILE A 35 -7.93 -1.67 -5.48
N GLN A 36 -7.45 -0.75 -6.32
CA GLN A 36 -6.29 -0.98 -7.18
C GLN A 36 -5.03 -1.35 -6.39
N SER A 37 -4.71 -0.59 -5.34
CA SER A 37 -3.54 -0.84 -4.47
C SER A 37 -3.65 -2.17 -3.71
N ASN A 38 -4.84 -2.52 -3.20
CA ASN A 38 -5.06 -3.81 -2.55
C ASN A 38 -4.98 -4.98 -3.54
N VAL A 39 -5.43 -4.82 -4.78
CA VAL A 39 -5.24 -5.82 -5.85
C VAL A 39 -3.75 -6.01 -6.16
N ILE A 40 -2.97 -4.92 -6.24
CA ILE A 40 -1.51 -4.97 -6.43
C ILE A 40 -0.85 -5.74 -5.27
N VAL A 41 -1.23 -5.43 -4.02
CA VAL A 41 -0.73 -6.13 -2.84
C VAL A 41 -1.09 -7.62 -2.91
N LEU A 42 -2.36 -7.95 -3.16
CA LEU A 42 -2.82 -9.33 -3.26
C LEU A 42 -2.03 -10.10 -4.32
N GLY A 43 -1.90 -9.54 -5.53
CA GLY A 43 -1.14 -10.15 -6.62
C GLY A 43 0.34 -10.33 -6.29
N TYR A 44 0.98 -9.31 -5.70
CA TYR A 44 2.38 -9.38 -5.29
C TYR A 44 2.62 -10.49 -4.25
N PHE A 45 1.79 -10.56 -3.21
CA PHE A 45 1.98 -11.54 -2.13
C PHE A 45 1.57 -12.96 -2.52
N LEU A 46 0.60 -13.14 -3.42
CA LEU A 46 0.33 -14.44 -4.05
C LEU A 46 1.55 -14.91 -4.85
N ALA A 47 2.14 -14.03 -5.67
CA ALA A 47 3.37 -14.35 -6.39
C ALA A 47 4.53 -14.65 -5.42
N ALA A 48 4.65 -13.90 -4.32
CA ALA A 48 5.65 -14.13 -3.30
C ALA A 48 5.52 -15.51 -2.65
N LEU A 49 4.30 -15.95 -2.31
CA LEU A 49 4.04 -17.29 -1.78
C LEU A 49 4.36 -18.38 -2.81
N TYR A 50 3.95 -18.20 -4.07
CA TYR A 50 4.28 -19.13 -5.15
C TYR A 50 5.80 -19.30 -5.30
N TRP A 51 6.56 -18.21 -5.36
CA TRP A 51 8.01 -18.26 -5.48
C TRP A 51 8.70 -18.76 -4.22
N THR A 52 8.12 -18.53 -3.04
CA THR A 52 8.58 -19.09 -1.77
C THR A 52 8.55 -20.62 -1.81
N ALA A 53 7.43 -21.20 -2.26
CA ALA A 53 7.29 -22.64 -2.43
C ALA A 53 8.21 -23.20 -3.53
N ARG A 54 8.33 -22.49 -4.67
CA ARG A 54 9.08 -22.97 -5.84
C ARG A 54 10.61 -22.87 -5.67
N ARG A 55 11.11 -21.97 -4.81
CA ARG A 55 12.56 -21.73 -4.60
C ARG A 55 13.05 -22.14 -3.21
N ASP A 56 12.15 -22.63 -2.34
CA ASP A 56 12.43 -22.97 -0.94
C ASP A 56 13.14 -21.85 -0.15
N THR A 57 12.78 -20.60 -0.43
CA THR A 57 13.32 -19.40 0.24
C THR A 57 12.23 -18.41 0.58
N THR A 58 12.38 -17.72 1.71
CA THR A 58 11.47 -16.65 2.15
C THR A 58 11.84 -15.29 1.59
N ASP A 59 12.90 -15.16 0.79
CA ASP A 59 13.24 -13.88 0.18
C ASP A 59 12.15 -13.47 -0.82
N ALA A 60 11.56 -12.30 -0.59
CA ALA A 60 10.49 -11.79 -1.44
C ALA A 60 10.99 -11.59 -2.90
N PRO A 61 10.24 -12.04 -3.92
CA PRO A 61 10.61 -11.84 -5.31
C PRO A 61 10.47 -10.37 -5.70
N ALA A 62 11.23 -9.94 -6.71
CA ALA A 62 11.15 -8.58 -7.26
C ALA A 62 11.10 -7.48 -6.18
N PRO A 63 12.11 -7.37 -5.30
CA PRO A 63 12.00 -6.56 -4.08
C PRO A 63 11.90 -5.04 -4.33
N ARG A 64 12.22 -4.56 -5.54
CA ARG A 64 11.91 -3.19 -5.97
C ARG A 64 10.41 -2.95 -6.16
N LEU A 65 9.67 -3.96 -6.66
CA LEU A 65 8.20 -3.91 -6.77
C LEU A 65 7.52 -4.04 -5.40
N ARG A 66 8.12 -4.77 -4.46
CA ARG A 66 7.69 -4.80 -3.05
C ARG A 66 7.63 -3.39 -2.47
N GLY A 67 8.67 -2.59 -2.69
CA GLY A 67 8.73 -1.20 -2.24
C GLY A 67 7.60 -0.33 -2.84
N ALA A 68 7.26 -0.53 -4.11
CA ALA A 68 6.11 0.13 -4.74
C ALA A 68 4.78 -0.26 -4.07
N ALA A 69 4.55 -1.56 -3.85
CA ALA A 69 3.36 -2.06 -3.18
C ALA A 69 3.23 -1.51 -1.75
N VAL A 70 4.36 -1.43 -1.01
CA VAL A 70 4.44 -0.80 0.31
C VAL A 70 4.06 0.68 0.23
N LEU A 71 4.59 1.43 -0.74
CA LEU A 71 4.23 2.84 -0.92
C LEU A 71 2.73 3.00 -1.17
N TYR A 72 2.16 2.24 -2.11
CA TYR A 72 0.76 2.39 -2.51
C TYR A 72 -0.19 2.04 -1.38
N ILE A 73 0.07 0.95 -0.66
CA ILE A 73 -0.79 0.54 0.46
C ILE A 73 -0.66 1.49 1.65
N THR A 74 0.51 2.10 1.84
CA THR A 74 0.73 3.14 2.87
C THR A 74 -0.04 4.40 2.53
N ILE A 75 -0.01 4.85 1.27
CA ILE A 75 -0.84 5.96 0.78
C ILE A 75 -2.32 5.67 1.05
N THR A 76 -2.80 4.47 0.70
CA THR A 76 -4.19 4.05 0.94
C THR A 76 -4.58 4.16 2.41
N GLY A 77 -3.77 3.66 3.34
CA GLY A 77 -4.05 3.75 4.77
C GLY A 77 -4.04 5.18 5.31
N ILE A 78 -3.03 5.98 4.93
CA ILE A 78 -2.89 7.37 5.40
C ILE A 78 -4.02 8.25 4.86
N VAL A 79 -4.25 8.22 3.54
CA VAL A 79 -5.29 9.04 2.90
C VAL A 79 -6.67 8.68 3.47
N ALA A 80 -6.96 7.38 3.63
CA ALA A 80 -8.23 6.97 4.20
C ALA A 80 -8.41 7.44 5.65
N HIS A 81 -7.41 7.24 6.51
CA HIS A 81 -7.55 7.60 7.92
C HIS A 81 -7.54 9.12 8.14
N VAL A 82 -6.57 9.84 7.56
CA VAL A 82 -6.36 11.26 7.83
C VAL A 82 -7.27 12.15 6.98
N LEU A 83 -7.36 11.86 5.68
CA LEU A 83 -8.02 12.77 4.73
C LEU A 83 -9.50 12.46 4.57
N LEU A 84 -9.88 11.18 4.53
CA LEU A 84 -11.28 10.78 4.32
C LEU A 84 -12.07 10.62 5.62
N ASN A 85 -11.46 10.01 6.64
CA ASN A 85 -12.13 9.75 7.93
C ASN A 85 -11.78 10.77 9.02
N HIS A 86 -10.97 11.79 8.72
CA HIS A 86 -10.58 12.84 9.67
C HIS A 86 -10.02 12.33 11.02
N GLY A 87 -9.35 11.18 11.02
CA GLY A 87 -8.78 10.56 12.21
C GLY A 87 -9.76 9.79 13.08
N GLU A 88 -10.99 9.55 12.62
CA GLU A 88 -11.99 8.80 13.37
C GLU A 88 -11.57 7.36 13.66
N ASN A 89 -12.01 6.84 14.80
CA ASN A 89 -11.75 5.46 15.21
C ASN A 89 -12.60 4.49 14.36
N PRO A 90 -11.98 3.57 13.59
CA PRO A 90 -12.72 2.66 12.72
C PRO A 90 -13.38 1.48 13.45
N LEU A 91 -13.08 1.24 14.73
CA LEU A 91 -13.49 0.03 15.46
C LEU A 91 -14.99 -0.08 15.77
N PRO A 92 -15.72 1.00 16.13
CA PRO A 92 -17.14 0.89 16.48
C PRO A 92 -18.02 0.28 15.37
N GLY A 93 -17.72 0.60 14.10
CA GLY A 93 -18.45 0.08 12.93
C GLY A 93 -18.24 -1.42 12.68
N LEU A 94 -17.25 -2.05 13.32
CA LEU A 94 -16.99 -3.49 13.17
C LEU A 94 -17.98 -4.36 13.96
N VAL A 95 -18.50 -3.80 15.06
CA VAL A 95 -19.33 -4.51 16.04
C VAL A 95 -20.77 -4.00 16.11
N SER A 96 -21.05 -2.82 15.57
CA SER A 96 -22.34 -2.15 15.65
C SER A 96 -22.71 -1.44 14.36
N GLY A 97 -24.00 -1.22 14.14
CA GLY A 97 -24.54 -0.51 12.97
C GLY A 97 -24.95 -1.39 11.79
N PRO A 98 -25.64 -0.81 10.79
CA PRO A 98 -25.90 -1.46 9.51
C PRO A 98 -24.59 -1.67 8.73
N ASP A 99 -24.62 -2.44 7.63
CA ASP A 99 -23.49 -2.59 6.70
C ASP A 99 -22.16 -3.07 7.31
N ARG A 100 -22.24 -3.88 8.38
CA ARG A 100 -21.06 -4.46 9.06
C ARG A 100 -20.05 -5.10 8.10
N LEU A 101 -20.50 -5.79 7.04
CA LEU A 101 -19.59 -6.38 6.06
C LEU A 101 -18.74 -5.32 5.34
N GLN A 102 -19.33 -4.16 5.04
CA GLN A 102 -18.62 -3.05 4.40
C GLN A 102 -17.66 -2.36 5.37
N HIS A 103 -18.00 -2.26 6.66
CA HIS A 103 -17.07 -1.80 7.69
C HIS A 103 -15.87 -2.74 7.83
N TRP A 104 -16.09 -4.06 7.83
CA TRP A 104 -15.00 -5.04 7.82
C TRP A 104 -14.16 -4.96 6.55
N SER A 105 -14.78 -4.84 5.37
CA SER A 105 -14.08 -4.60 4.11
C SER A 105 -13.17 -3.37 4.21
N SER A 106 -13.72 -2.22 4.64
CA SER A 106 -12.97 -0.98 4.80
C SER A 106 -11.82 -1.14 5.79
N PHE A 107 -12.04 -1.85 6.90
CA PHE A 107 -11.01 -2.10 7.90
C PHE A 107 -9.85 -2.94 7.35
N PHE A 108 -10.14 -4.00 6.61
CA PHE A 108 -9.11 -4.78 5.93
C PHE A 108 -8.33 -3.96 4.90
N LEU A 109 -9.03 -3.20 4.04
CA LEU A 109 -8.43 -2.45 2.94
C LEU A 109 -7.58 -1.25 3.40
N HIS A 110 -7.97 -0.59 4.49
CA HIS A 110 -7.36 0.67 4.95
C HIS A 110 -6.51 0.55 6.22
N TYR A 111 -6.61 -0.56 6.97
CA TYR A 111 -5.87 -0.71 8.23
C TYR A 111 -5.12 -2.05 8.30
N THR A 112 -5.81 -3.18 8.31
CA THR A 112 -5.17 -4.49 8.51
C THR A 112 -4.15 -4.80 7.43
N THR A 113 -4.51 -4.69 6.14
CA THR A 113 -3.59 -4.97 5.03
C THR A 113 -2.40 -4.00 5.02
N PRO A 114 -2.57 -2.67 5.08
CA PRO A 114 -1.45 -1.73 5.19
C PRO A 114 -0.47 -2.05 6.34
N VAL A 115 -0.99 -2.31 7.54
CA VAL A 115 -0.15 -2.60 8.73
C VAL A 115 0.61 -3.91 8.54
N LEU A 116 -0.05 -4.98 8.08
CA LEU A 116 0.60 -6.27 7.84
C LEU A 116 1.68 -6.16 6.77
N VAL A 117 1.44 -5.41 5.69
CA VAL A 117 2.42 -5.21 4.61
C VAL A 117 3.62 -4.40 5.09
N LEU A 118 3.39 -3.30 5.83
CA LEU A 118 4.47 -2.50 6.41
C LEU A 118 5.33 -3.32 7.37
N ALA A 119 4.70 -4.11 8.25
CA ALA A 119 5.40 -4.99 9.17
C ALA A 119 6.18 -6.09 8.43
N GLU A 120 5.60 -6.74 7.42
CA GLU A 120 6.31 -7.73 6.60
C GLU A 120 7.52 -7.10 5.94
N TRP A 121 7.32 -5.90 5.38
CA TRP A 121 8.37 -5.17 4.71
C TRP A 121 9.54 -4.88 5.65
N LEU A 122 9.26 -4.31 6.83
CA LEU A 122 10.25 -3.95 7.85
C LEU A 122 11.00 -5.17 8.42
N LEU A 123 10.29 -6.28 8.64
CA LEU A 123 10.81 -7.44 9.37
C LEU A 123 11.41 -8.53 8.47
N CYS A 124 10.95 -8.65 7.21
CA CYS A 124 11.33 -9.74 6.31
C CYS A 124 12.31 -9.31 5.20
N SER A 125 13.15 -10.26 4.79
CA SER A 125 14.11 -10.12 3.69
C SER A 125 13.45 -10.20 2.30
N PRO A 126 14.10 -9.63 1.26
CA PRO A 126 15.34 -8.86 1.32
C PRO A 126 15.10 -7.39 1.72
N ARG A 127 16.12 -6.78 2.34
CA ARG A 127 16.20 -5.34 2.67
C ARG A 127 17.25 -4.67 1.76
N ASN A 128 17.19 -3.35 1.62
CA ASN A 128 18.10 -2.56 0.76
C ASN A 128 18.05 -2.94 -0.72
N ALA A 129 16.85 -3.24 -1.21
CA ALA A 129 16.60 -3.45 -2.63
C ALA A 129 16.19 -2.16 -3.33
N SER A 130 15.59 -1.22 -2.61
CA SER A 130 15.01 0.00 -3.14
C SER A 130 16.08 1.07 -3.43
N ARG A 131 15.94 1.71 -4.59
CA ARG A 131 16.88 2.72 -5.08
C ARG A 131 16.16 4.05 -5.29
N TRP A 132 16.86 5.17 -5.12
CA TRP A 132 16.31 6.50 -5.42
C TRP A 132 15.77 6.65 -6.84
N ARG A 133 16.37 5.94 -7.81
CA ARG A 133 15.88 5.87 -9.20
C ARG A 133 14.52 5.16 -9.34
N ASP A 134 14.06 4.46 -8.31
CA ASP A 134 12.77 3.77 -8.30
C ASP A 134 11.64 4.75 -7.98
N LEU A 135 11.95 5.84 -7.27
CA LEU A 135 10.95 6.79 -6.79
C LEU A 135 10.09 7.36 -7.92
N PRO A 136 10.64 7.87 -9.04
CA PRO A 136 9.80 8.37 -10.14
C PRO A 136 8.91 7.29 -10.76
N LEU A 137 9.41 6.04 -10.84
CA LEU A 137 8.66 4.90 -11.38
C LEU A 137 7.54 4.46 -10.42
N TRP A 138 7.75 4.58 -9.11
CA TRP A 138 6.69 4.31 -8.15
C TRP A 138 5.64 5.41 -8.18
N LEU A 139 6.04 6.68 -8.25
CA LEU A 139 5.11 7.80 -8.32
C LEU A 139 4.31 7.83 -9.63
N SER A 140 4.83 7.26 -10.73
CA SER A 140 4.10 7.26 -11.99
C SER A 140 2.74 6.56 -11.90
N TYR A 141 2.56 5.59 -11.00
CA TYR A 141 1.29 4.90 -10.83
C TYR A 141 0.20 5.77 -10.17
N PRO A 142 0.36 6.31 -8.93
CA PRO A 142 -0.64 7.20 -8.35
C PRO A 142 -0.85 8.49 -9.16
N LEU A 143 0.19 9.00 -9.83
CA LEU A 143 0.03 10.15 -10.72
C LEU A 143 -0.76 9.79 -11.99
N GLY A 144 -0.46 8.64 -12.59
CA GLY A 144 -1.23 8.10 -13.71
C GLY A 144 -2.69 7.84 -13.32
N TYR A 145 -2.95 7.36 -12.10
CA TYR A 145 -4.30 7.21 -11.56
C TYR A 145 -5.06 8.55 -11.51
N ALA A 146 -4.43 9.60 -10.99
CA ALA A 146 -5.06 10.92 -10.89
C ALA A 146 -5.35 11.49 -12.29
N VAL A 147 -4.37 11.46 -13.19
CA VAL A 147 -4.54 11.91 -14.59
C VAL A 147 -5.64 11.12 -15.30
N LEU A 148 -5.67 9.80 -15.15
CA LEU A 148 -6.68 8.94 -15.76
C LEU A 148 -8.07 9.24 -15.19
N THR A 149 -8.17 9.50 -13.89
CA THR A 149 -9.42 9.87 -13.21
C THR A 149 -9.98 11.18 -13.77
N GLU A 150 -9.16 12.22 -13.84
CA GLU A 150 -9.55 13.52 -14.41
C GLU A 150 -9.93 13.41 -15.89
N THR A 151 -9.10 12.70 -16.67
CA THR A 151 -9.36 12.50 -18.11
C THR A 151 -10.67 11.75 -18.32
N ARG A 152 -10.93 10.68 -17.56
CA ARG A 152 -12.20 9.94 -17.60
C ARG A 152 -13.36 10.85 -17.24
N ALA A 153 -13.23 11.66 -16.20
CA ALA A 153 -14.29 12.56 -15.74
C ALA A 153 -14.65 13.65 -16.76
N ILE A 154 -13.69 14.08 -17.59
CA ILE A 154 -13.91 15.01 -18.70
C ILE A 154 -14.56 14.31 -19.90
N LEU A 155 -14.04 13.14 -20.28
CA LEU A 155 -14.50 12.41 -21.48
C LEU A 155 -15.85 11.71 -21.28
N PHE A 156 -16.15 11.28 -20.05
CA PHE A 156 -17.34 10.52 -19.70
C PHE A 156 -18.06 11.18 -18.51
N PRO A 157 -18.72 12.33 -18.73
CA PRO A 157 -19.33 13.12 -17.66
C PRO A 157 -20.45 12.38 -16.91
N ASP A 158 -21.13 11.44 -17.58
CA ASP A 158 -22.24 10.65 -17.02
C ASP A 158 -21.78 9.37 -16.30
N PHE A 159 -20.47 9.17 -16.15
CA PHE A 159 -19.94 7.99 -15.45
C PHE A 159 -20.37 8.02 -13.96
N PRO A 160 -20.93 6.92 -13.39
CA PRO A 160 -21.55 6.95 -12.06
C PRO A 160 -20.67 7.45 -10.91
N VAL A 161 -19.36 7.15 -10.95
CA VAL A 161 -18.38 7.67 -9.98
C VAL A 161 -17.42 8.59 -10.72
N ARG A 162 -17.91 9.77 -11.07
CA ARG A 162 -17.17 10.74 -11.89
C ARG A 162 -15.83 11.11 -11.23
N TYR A 163 -15.88 11.55 -9.97
CA TYR A 163 -14.72 11.80 -9.12
C TYR A 163 -14.79 10.90 -7.87
N PRO A 164 -13.84 9.97 -7.68
CA PRO A 164 -13.84 9.06 -6.54
C PRO A 164 -13.42 9.72 -5.22
N TYR A 165 -12.81 10.90 -5.29
CA TYR A 165 -12.30 11.62 -4.13
C TYR A 165 -12.61 13.11 -4.26
N PHE A 166 -12.98 13.75 -3.15
CA PHE A 166 -13.34 15.17 -3.12
C PHE A 166 -12.19 16.07 -3.60
N PHE A 167 -10.93 15.69 -3.35
CA PHE A 167 -9.75 16.45 -3.78
C PHE A 167 -9.44 16.35 -5.28
N LEU A 168 -10.18 15.50 -5.99
CA LEU A 168 -10.20 15.43 -7.45
C LEU A 168 -11.45 16.11 -8.03
N ASP A 169 -12.42 16.51 -7.21
CA ASP A 169 -13.69 17.06 -7.68
C ASP A 169 -13.59 18.59 -7.85
N PRO A 170 -13.67 19.12 -9.10
CA PRO A 170 -13.65 20.55 -9.37
C PRO A 170 -15.01 21.23 -9.17
N THR A 171 -16.08 20.50 -8.83
CA THR A 171 -17.45 21.04 -8.84
C THR A 171 -17.62 22.24 -7.91
N GLU A 172 -16.98 22.21 -6.74
CA GLU A 172 -17.08 23.30 -5.75
C GLU A 172 -16.00 24.38 -5.93
N LYS A 173 -14.77 24.00 -6.28
CA LYS A 173 -13.58 24.87 -6.21
C LYS A 173 -12.85 25.07 -7.55
N GLY A 174 -13.33 24.44 -8.61
CA GLY A 174 -12.76 24.49 -9.95
C GLY A 174 -11.46 23.70 -10.12
N TYR A 175 -11.05 23.52 -11.38
CA TYR A 175 -9.84 22.77 -11.75
C TYR A 175 -8.54 23.41 -11.26
N ALA A 176 -8.52 24.73 -11.02
CA ALA A 176 -7.34 25.38 -10.44
C ALA A 176 -7.05 24.84 -9.04
N TRP A 177 -8.10 24.63 -8.22
CA TRP A 177 -7.95 24.04 -6.90
C TRP A 177 -7.54 22.56 -6.98
N VAL A 178 -8.14 21.78 -7.88
CA VAL A 178 -7.75 20.38 -8.12
C VAL A 178 -6.27 20.30 -8.51
N GLY A 179 -5.80 21.17 -9.40
CA GLY A 179 -4.39 21.24 -9.79
C GLY A 179 -3.45 21.48 -8.60
N LEU A 180 -3.84 22.36 -7.67
CA LEU A 180 -3.08 22.58 -6.42
C LEU A 180 -3.09 21.35 -5.52
N GLN A 181 -4.23 20.66 -5.37
CA GLN A 181 -4.31 19.41 -4.61
C GLN A 181 -3.42 18.32 -5.22
N MET A 182 -3.39 18.20 -6.55
CA MET A 182 -2.52 17.25 -7.24
C MET A 182 -1.04 17.53 -6.99
N ILE A 183 -0.61 18.80 -7.03
CA ILE A 183 0.78 19.19 -6.72
C ILE A 183 1.13 18.82 -5.27
N GLN A 184 0.22 19.09 -4.33
CA GLN A 184 0.40 18.74 -2.92
C GLN A 184 0.54 17.21 -2.74
N LEU A 185 -0.34 16.42 -3.35
CA LEU A 185 -0.27 14.96 -3.30
C LEU A 185 1.02 14.40 -3.92
N VAL A 186 1.51 15.00 -5.02
CA VAL A 186 2.82 14.62 -5.61
C VAL A 186 3.92 14.80 -4.57
N ALA A 187 3.95 15.94 -3.87
CA ALA A 187 4.97 16.23 -2.87
C ALA A 187 4.87 15.27 -1.68
N GLU A 188 3.67 15.03 -1.15
CA GLU A 188 3.43 14.10 -0.04
C GLU A 188 3.82 12.66 -0.40
N PHE A 189 3.44 12.19 -1.59
CA PHE A 189 3.79 10.84 -2.06
C PHE A 189 5.29 10.72 -2.34
N ALA A 190 5.95 11.77 -2.82
CA ALA A 190 7.40 11.79 -2.99
C ALA A 190 8.12 11.69 -1.65
N VAL A 191 7.64 12.39 -0.61
CA VAL A 191 8.15 12.27 0.76
C VAL A 191 7.95 10.86 1.29
N LEU A 192 6.75 10.28 1.16
CA LEU A 192 6.48 8.90 1.58
C LEU A 192 7.36 7.90 0.85
N GLY A 193 7.52 8.03 -0.46
CA GLY A 193 8.39 7.15 -1.26
C GLY A 193 9.86 7.30 -0.87
N ALA A 194 10.32 8.53 -0.58
CA ALA A 194 11.65 8.78 -0.05
C ALA A 194 11.86 8.12 1.33
N LEU A 195 10.86 8.19 2.22
CA LEU A 195 10.88 7.50 3.51
C LEU A 195 10.94 5.99 3.34
N VAL A 196 10.15 5.41 2.43
CA VAL A 196 10.20 3.97 2.12
C VAL A 196 11.62 3.58 1.67
N ILE A 197 12.22 4.32 0.73
CA ILE A 197 13.59 4.05 0.25
C ILE A 197 14.62 4.22 1.38
N GLY A 198 14.49 5.27 2.19
CA GLY A 198 15.38 5.57 3.31
C GLY A 198 15.37 4.46 4.37
N LEU A 199 14.17 4.01 4.77
CA LEU A 199 13.98 2.96 5.76
C LEU A 199 14.43 1.59 5.23
N ASP A 200 14.20 1.27 3.96
CA ASP A 200 14.72 0.05 3.33
C ASP A 200 16.24 -0.03 3.44
N ARG A 201 16.91 1.10 3.14
CA ARG A 201 18.36 1.24 3.22
C ARG A 201 18.86 1.21 4.66
N LEU A 202 18.17 1.86 5.61
CA LEU A 202 18.58 1.88 7.02
C LEU A 202 18.58 0.48 7.65
N GLY A 203 17.62 -0.37 7.28
CA GLY A 203 17.55 -1.76 7.77
C GLY A 203 18.82 -2.57 7.49
N THR A 204 19.65 -2.17 6.52
CA THR A 204 20.98 -2.80 6.32
C THR A 204 22.09 -2.32 7.23
N LYS A 205 22.04 -1.09 7.76
CA LYS A 205 23.08 -0.61 8.70
C LYS A 205 23.01 -1.36 10.03
N LEU A 206 21.80 -1.61 10.52
CA LEU A 206 21.57 -2.33 11.77
C LEU A 206 21.93 -3.82 11.68
N ARG A 207 21.73 -4.45 10.51
CA ARG A 207 22.08 -5.88 10.31
C ARG A 207 23.54 -6.12 9.91
N ARG A 208 24.26 -5.07 9.50
CA ARG A 208 25.70 -5.10 9.19
C ARG A 208 26.59 -4.65 10.34
N ALA A 209 26.04 -4.18 11.47
CA ALA A 209 26.83 -3.97 12.68
C ALA A 209 27.50 -5.31 13.05
N PRO A 210 28.83 -5.43 12.92
CA PRO A 210 29.50 -6.69 13.20
C PRO A 210 29.52 -6.93 14.69
N ALA A 211 29.51 -8.21 15.08
CA ALA A 211 30.15 -8.68 16.29
C ALA A 211 31.58 -8.10 16.34
N ALA A 212 31.74 -6.99 17.04
CA ALA A 212 33.02 -6.34 17.30
C ALA A 212 33.14 -6.14 18.81
N GLU A 213 33.07 -7.25 19.56
CA GLU A 213 33.55 -7.31 20.95
C GLU A 213 33.77 -8.76 21.40
N THR A 214 34.52 -9.55 20.61
CA THR A 214 35.16 -10.79 21.12
C THR A 214 36.43 -11.08 20.34
N ALA A 215 37.47 -10.27 20.55
CA ALA A 215 38.87 -10.67 20.38
C ALA A 215 39.76 -9.50 20.82
N GLU A 216 40.49 -9.71 21.92
CA GLU A 216 41.54 -8.91 22.60
C GLU A 216 41.13 -8.70 24.07
N VAL A 217 41.76 -9.28 25.11
CA VAL A 217 43.01 -10.05 25.31
C VAL A 217 42.77 -11.02 26.47
#